data_AF-A0A914EI92-F1
#
_entry.id   AF-A0A914EI92-F1
#
_cell.length_a   1.000
_cell.length_b   1.000
_cell.length_c   1.000
_cell.angle_alpha   90.00
_cell.angle_beta   90.00
_cell.angle_gamma   90.00
#
_symmetry.space_group_name_H-M   'P 1'
#
loop_
_entity.id
_entity.type
_entity.pdbx_description
1 polymer ?
#
loop_
_entity_poly.entity_id
_entity_poly.type
_entity_poly.pdbx_seq_one_letter_code
_entity_poly.pdbx_strand_id
1 'polypeptide(L)'
;MSTYLIAFAIGDLVNETATAKDGTQISFWAWNADLGTDEVGLSGPWMDRLNVSLDTSVKCFEVLSDYMAFKFPLPKLDHLALPQFSYGGMENWGLITYDYNFVLFKDGVKI
;
A
#
# COMPACT_ATOMS: atom_id res chain seq x y z
N MET A 1 -17.54 -10.66 7.53
CA MET A 1 -17.07 -9.25 7.51
C MET A 1 -18.26 -8.31 7.41
N SER A 2 -18.11 -7.07 7.85
CA SER A 2 -19.13 -6.01 7.77
C SER A 2 -19.14 -5.33 6.40
N THR A 3 -20.28 -4.76 6.01
CA THR A 3 -20.46 -4.16 4.67
C THR A 3 -19.58 -2.93 4.40
N TYR A 4 -19.24 -2.15 5.43
CA TYR A 4 -18.35 -0.97 5.29
C TYR A 4 -16.91 -1.32 4.88
N LEU A 5 -16.53 -2.60 4.97
CA LEU A 5 -15.20 -3.09 4.61
C LEU A 5 -15.13 -3.60 3.15
N ILE A 6 -16.25 -3.61 2.41
CA ILE A 6 -16.23 -3.99 1.00
C ILE A 6 -15.45 -2.92 0.22
N ALA A 7 -14.49 -3.35 -0.60
CA ALA A 7 -13.74 -2.48 -1.49
C ALA A 7 -13.36 -3.20 -2.79
N PHE A 8 -13.26 -2.42 -3.86
CA PHE A 8 -12.69 -2.83 -5.14
C PHE A 8 -12.05 -1.60 -5.81
N ALA A 9 -11.00 -1.81 -6.58
CA ALA A 9 -10.31 -0.77 -7.33
C ALA A 9 -10.12 -1.24 -8.77
N ILE A 10 -10.24 -0.31 -9.72
CA ILE A 10 -10.09 -0.57 -11.15
C ILE A 10 -9.31 0.61 -11.74
N GLY A 11 -8.26 0.34 -12.49
CA GLY A 11 -7.41 1.36 -13.06
C GLY A 11 -6.15 0.79 -13.69
N ASP A 12 -5.33 1.67 -14.26
CA ASP A 12 -3.96 1.32 -14.69
C ASP A 12 -3.05 1.38 -13.45
N LEU A 13 -2.97 0.23 -12.77
CA LEU A 13 -2.27 0.10 -11.49
C LEU A 13 -1.02 -0.75 -11.66
N VAL A 14 0.04 -0.33 -11.00
CA VAL A 14 1.31 -1.04 -10.87
C VAL A 14 1.58 -1.35 -9.42
N ASN A 15 2.29 -2.44 -9.13
CA ASN A 15 2.60 -2.84 -7.77
C ASN A 15 3.98 -3.44 -7.60
N GLU A 16 4.40 -3.44 -6.34
CA GLU A 16 5.48 -4.27 -5.83
C GLU A 16 4.90 -5.24 -4.80
N THR A 17 5.45 -6.45 -4.72
CA THR A 17 4.94 -7.52 -3.84
C THR A 17 6.05 -8.24 -3.10
N ALA A 18 5.79 -8.56 -1.84
CA ALA A 18 6.63 -9.40 -1.00
C ALA A 18 5.79 -10.47 -0.30
N THR A 19 6.44 -11.50 0.21
CA THR A 19 5.79 -12.59 0.94
C THR A 19 6.25 -12.56 2.38
N ALA A 20 5.31 -12.46 3.33
CA ALA A 20 5.60 -12.55 4.75
C ALA A 20 5.99 -13.98 5.17
N LYS A 21 6.59 -14.13 6.35
CA LYS A 21 6.99 -15.45 6.90
C LYS A 21 5.87 -16.50 6.92
N ASP A 22 4.62 -16.09 7.10
CA ASP A 22 3.47 -17.01 7.19
C ASP A 22 2.87 -17.40 5.82
N GLY A 23 3.46 -16.89 4.74
CA GLY A 23 3.04 -17.10 3.36
C GLY A 23 2.04 -16.07 2.83
N THR A 24 1.63 -15.08 3.63
CA THR A 24 0.73 -14.01 3.18
C THR A 24 1.44 -13.12 2.15
N GLN A 25 0.78 -12.87 1.01
CA GLN A 25 1.27 -11.91 0.01
C GLN A 25 0.93 -10.49 0.44
N ILE A 26 1.93 -9.61 0.50
CA ILE A 26 1.75 -8.19 0.80
C ILE A 26 2.16 -7.41 -0.43
N SER A 27 1.26 -6.58 -0.93
CA SER A 27 1.49 -5.77 -2.13
C SER A 27 1.19 -4.31 -1.89
N PHE A 28 2.00 -3.44 -2.48
CA PHE A 28 1.75 -2.00 -2.49
C PHE A 28 1.47 -1.57 -3.93
N TRP A 29 0.28 -1.01 -4.16
CA TRP A 29 -0.25 -0.61 -5.44
C TRP A 29 -0.29 0.91 -5.55
N ALA A 30 0.00 1.43 -6.73
CA ALA A 30 -0.18 2.83 -7.08
C ALA A 30 -0.65 2.96 -8.53
N TRP A 31 -1.11 4.15 -8.89
CA TRP A 31 -1.38 4.48 -10.28
C TRP A 31 -0.08 4.47 -11.10
N ASN A 32 -0.17 3.94 -12.32
CA ASN A 32 0.94 4.00 -13.26
C ASN A 32 1.14 5.43 -13.79
N ALA A 33 2.03 6.23 -13.19
CA ALA A 33 2.32 7.57 -13.70
C ALA A 33 3.49 7.68 -14.69
N ASP A 34 3.75 6.64 -15.48
CA ASP A 34 4.33 6.85 -16.83
C ASP A 34 3.40 7.72 -17.73
N LEU A 35 2.16 7.98 -17.30
CA LEU A 35 1.14 8.76 -18.01
C LEU A 35 1.03 10.25 -17.63
N GLY A 36 1.90 10.82 -16.80
CA GLY A 36 1.92 12.28 -16.66
C GLY A 36 2.64 12.83 -15.44
N THR A 37 3.41 13.88 -15.67
CA THR A 37 3.89 14.79 -14.64
C THR A 37 2.70 15.57 -14.08
N ASP A 38 2.34 15.32 -12.84
CA ASP A 38 1.43 16.14 -12.06
C ASP A 38 2.20 17.22 -11.27
N GLU A 39 1.49 18.32 -11.00
CA GLU A 39 1.94 19.61 -10.45
C GLU A 39 2.70 19.53 -9.10
N VAL A 40 2.77 18.34 -8.50
CA VAL A 40 3.45 18.02 -7.23
C VAL A 40 4.93 17.63 -7.45
N GLY A 41 5.41 17.61 -8.70
CA GLY A 41 6.81 17.29 -9.01
C GLY A 41 7.18 15.83 -8.79
N LEU A 42 6.19 14.93 -8.84
CA LEU A 42 6.34 13.50 -8.62
C LEU A 42 6.65 12.73 -9.91
N SER A 43 7.31 13.39 -10.87
CA SER A 43 7.86 12.74 -12.06
C SER A 43 9.00 11.79 -11.66
N GLY A 44 8.80 10.48 -11.85
CA GLY A 44 9.80 9.45 -11.60
C GLY A 44 9.13 8.08 -11.38
N PRO A 45 9.89 6.98 -11.47
CA PRO A 45 9.32 5.64 -11.33
C PRO A 45 8.75 5.46 -9.91
N TRP A 46 7.44 5.23 -9.81
CA TRP A 46 6.78 4.94 -8.53
C TRP A 46 7.35 3.72 -7.83
N MET A 47 8.01 2.83 -8.57
CA MET A 47 8.56 1.56 -8.08
C MET A 47 9.51 1.75 -6.90
N ASP A 48 10.41 2.74 -6.96
CA ASP A 48 11.35 3.01 -5.85
C ASP A 48 10.61 3.46 -4.58
N ARG A 49 9.50 4.18 -4.74
CA ARG A 49 8.69 4.69 -3.62
C ARG A 49 7.83 3.61 -2.99
N LEU A 50 7.33 2.66 -3.80
CA LEU A 50 6.56 1.51 -3.32
C LEU A 50 7.42 0.60 -2.44
N ASN A 51 8.70 0.44 -2.77
CA ASN A 51 9.60 -0.45 -2.03
C ASN A 51 9.76 -0.07 -0.55
N VAL A 52 9.89 1.23 -0.23
CA VAL A 52 9.99 1.69 1.16
C VAL A 52 8.75 1.30 1.96
N SER A 53 7.58 1.48 1.36
CA SER A 53 6.29 1.24 2.01
C SER A 53 5.95 -0.24 2.08
N LEU A 54 6.36 -1.02 1.08
CA LEU A 54 6.28 -2.47 1.07
C LEU A 54 7.14 -3.08 2.19
N ASP A 55 8.42 -2.69 2.28
CA ASP A 55 9.33 -3.16 3.33
C ASP A 55 8.81 -2.82 4.73
N THR A 56 8.30 -1.59 4.91
CA THR A 56 7.67 -1.17 6.17
C THR A 56 6.42 -2.00 6.47
N SER A 57 5.56 -2.22 5.48
CA SER A 57 4.32 -3.00 5.66
C SER A 57 4.61 -4.44 6.07
N VAL A 58 5.55 -5.12 5.41
CA VAL A 58 5.95 -6.49 5.78
C VAL A 58 6.42 -6.56 7.23
N LYS A 59 7.29 -5.61 7.64
CA LYS A 59 7.77 -5.54 9.03
C LYS A 59 6.62 -5.32 10.02
N CYS A 60 5.73 -4.37 9.74
CA CYS A 60 4.57 -4.10 10.58
C CYS A 60 3.64 -5.31 10.68
N PHE A 61 3.37 -5.98 9.56
CA PHE A 61 2.54 -7.17 9.49
C PHE A 61 3.11 -8.31 10.34
N GLU A 62 4.40 -8.60 10.22
CA GLU A 62 5.05 -9.65 10.99
C GLU A 62 5.05 -9.33 12.49
N VAL A 63 5.40 -8.10 12.87
CA VAL A 63 5.38 -7.66 14.28
C VAL A 63 3.98 -7.77 14.87
N LEU A 64 2.94 -7.34 14.13
CA LEU A 64 1.56 -7.46 14.60
C LEU A 64 1.08 -8.91 14.66
N SER A 65 1.46 -9.75 13.70
CA SER A 65 1.11 -11.17 13.70
C SER A 65 1.71 -11.89 14.90
N ASP A 66 2.99 -11.63 15.20
CA ASP A 66 3.69 -12.18 16.36
C ASP A 66 3.08 -11.65 17.66
N TYR A 67 2.83 -10.33 17.75
CA TYR A 67 2.26 -9.70 18.94
C TYR A 67 0.85 -10.21 19.28
N MET A 68 0.00 -10.33 18.26
CA MET A 68 -1.38 -10.79 18.43
C MET A 68 -1.49 -12.31 18.58
N ALA A 69 -0.39 -13.04 18.35
CA ALA A 69 -0.36 -14.51 18.28
C ALA A 69 -1.48 -15.08 17.39
N PHE A 70 -1.79 -14.38 16.30
CA PHE A 70 -2.92 -14.66 15.44
C PHE A 70 -2.48 -14.68 13.98
N LYS A 71 -2.77 -15.78 13.30
CA LYS A 71 -2.49 -15.92 11.87
C LYS A 71 -3.47 -15.09 11.05
N PHE A 72 -2.96 -14.26 10.15
CA PHE A 72 -3.81 -13.49 9.27
C PHE A 72 -4.69 -14.42 8.41
N PRO A 73 -6.02 -14.18 8.33
CA PRO A 73 -6.95 -15.15 7.78
C PRO A 73 -7.12 -15.06 6.26
N LEU A 74 -6.57 -14.02 5.62
CA LEU A 74 -6.62 -13.84 4.17
C LEU A 74 -5.28 -14.22 3.55
N PRO A 75 -5.25 -14.72 2.30
CA PRO A 75 -3.99 -15.09 1.63
C PRO A 75 -3.13 -13.88 1.24
N LYS A 76 -3.71 -12.67 1.27
CA LYS A 76 -3.06 -11.43 0.81
C LYS A 76 -3.53 -10.21 1.58
N LEU A 77 -2.68 -9.19 1.61
CA LEU A 77 -2.94 -7.85 2.09
C LEU A 77 -2.43 -6.84 1.05
N ASP A 78 -3.37 -6.19 0.34
CA ASP A 78 -3.03 -5.12 -0.59
C ASP A 78 -3.10 -3.76 0.12
N HIS A 79 -2.18 -2.88 -0.24
CA HIS A 79 -2.18 -1.47 0.07
C HIS A 79 -2.33 -0.69 -1.23
N LEU A 80 -3.20 0.30 -1.30
CA LEU A 80 -3.43 1.11 -2.49
C LEU A 80 -3.25 2.60 -2.18
N ALA A 81 -2.24 3.22 -2.79
CA ALA A 81 -2.02 4.65 -2.75
C ALA A 81 -2.86 5.37 -3.82
N LEU A 82 -3.73 6.29 -3.40
CA LEU A 82 -4.65 7.03 -4.26
C LEU A 82 -4.24 8.50 -4.37
N PRO A 83 -4.32 9.13 -5.57
CA PRO A 83 -3.94 10.53 -5.82
C PRO A 83 -4.77 11.56 -5.02
N GLN A 84 -6.00 11.23 -4.68
CA GLN A 84 -6.89 12.09 -3.91
C GLN A 84 -7.72 11.23 -2.95
N PHE A 85 -7.36 11.26 -1.67
CA PHE A 85 -8.08 10.48 -0.65
C PHE A 85 -8.27 11.29 0.64
N SER A 86 -9.46 11.85 0.82
CA SER A 86 -9.75 12.85 1.86
C SER A 86 -9.68 12.34 3.31
N TYR A 87 -9.58 11.03 3.54
CA TYR A 87 -9.61 10.42 4.87
C TYR A 87 -8.25 9.92 5.37
N GLY A 88 -7.17 10.13 4.59
CA GLY A 88 -5.82 9.70 4.93
C GLY A 88 -5.58 8.19 4.74
N GLY A 89 -6.42 7.34 5.34
CA GLY A 89 -6.41 5.89 5.15
C GLY A 89 -7.74 5.20 5.49
N MET A 90 -7.99 4.02 4.94
CA MET A 90 -9.16 3.18 5.25
C MET A 90 -8.80 1.68 5.20
N GLU A 91 -9.15 0.96 6.26
CA GLU A 91 -8.75 -0.43 6.55
C GLU A 91 -9.61 -1.51 5.89
N ASN A 92 -10.04 -1.34 4.63
CA ASN A 92 -10.85 -2.36 3.97
C ASN A 92 -10.11 -3.71 3.99
N TRP A 93 -10.84 -4.77 4.36
CA TRP A 93 -10.20 -6.02 4.77
C TRP A 93 -9.56 -6.72 3.57
N GLY A 94 -8.23 -6.68 3.53
CA GLY A 94 -7.41 -7.19 2.43
C GLY A 94 -7.07 -6.17 1.33
N LEU A 95 -7.60 -4.93 1.38
CA LEU A 95 -7.27 -3.84 0.46
C LEU A 95 -7.30 -2.49 1.19
N ILE A 96 -6.23 -2.15 1.90
CA ILE A 96 -6.15 -0.90 2.65
C ILE A 96 -5.88 0.25 1.65
N THR A 97 -6.68 1.30 1.67
CA THR A 97 -6.50 2.47 0.78
C THR A 97 -5.91 3.66 1.53
N TYR A 98 -5.10 4.47 0.86
CA TYR A 98 -4.39 5.61 1.44
C TYR A 98 -4.41 6.83 0.52
N ASP A 99 -4.27 8.02 1.11
CA ASP A 99 -3.73 9.15 0.35
C ASP A 99 -2.26 8.89 0.09
N TYR A 100 -1.84 8.97 -1.18
CA TYR A 100 -0.48 8.65 -1.57
C TYR A 100 0.56 9.50 -0.85
N ASN A 101 0.23 10.71 -0.41
CA ASN A 101 1.13 11.60 0.31
C ASN A 101 1.62 11.02 1.64
N PHE A 102 0.87 10.08 2.24
CA PHE A 102 1.24 9.43 3.50
C PHE A 102 2.02 8.14 3.32
N VAL A 103 2.06 7.59 2.10
CA VAL A 103 2.57 6.23 1.89
C VAL A 103 3.51 6.10 0.71
N LEU A 104 3.80 7.14 -0.06
CA LEU A 104 4.79 7.07 -1.15
C LEU A 104 5.97 8.00 -0.84
N PHE A 105 7.07 7.41 -0.39
CA PHE A 105 8.26 8.13 0.07
C PHE A 105 9.36 8.10 -0.98
N LYS A 106 10.13 9.19 -1.09
CA LYS A 106 11.37 9.24 -1.87
C LYS A 106 12.53 9.42 -0.91
N ASP A 107 13.56 8.58 -1.02
CA ASP A 107 14.78 8.74 -0.23
C ASP A 107 15.36 10.15 -0.39
N GLY A 108 15.64 10.80 0.75
CA GLY A 108 16.22 12.14 0.81
C GLY A 108 15.23 13.31 0.77
N VAL A 109 13.91 13.08 0.67
CA VAL A 109 12.91 14.14 0.81
C VAL A 109 12.50 14.24 2.28
N LYS A 110 12.90 15.33 2.94
CA LYS A 110 12.40 15.67 4.28
C LYS A 110 10.98 16.24 4.15
N ILE A 111 10.07 15.73 4.96
CA ILE A 111 8.72 16.26 5.19
C ILE A 111 8.85 17.61 5.90
#